data_AF-A0A0J1AXP9-F1
#
_entry.id   AF-A0A0J1AXP9-F1
#
_cell.length_a   1.000
_cell.length_b   1.000
_cell.length_c   1.000
_cell.angle_alpha   90.00
_cell.angle_beta   90.00
_cell.angle_gamma   90.00
#
_symmetry.space_group_name_H-M   'P 1'
#
loop_
_entity.id
_entity.type
_entity.pdbx_description
1 polymer ?
#
loop_
_entity_poly.entity_id
_entity_poly.type
_entity_poly.pdbx_seq_one_letter_code
_entity_poly.pdbx_strand_id
1 'polypeptide(L)'
;MANPSCTDCPPPALQTGVSRLSKAEVTPALASASTAPSSAAASASAPASFDPPRMLTPHIVIEFCDRCRWAPRASWTQTELMLTFPPPLIASITLQPHNTPETGGRFRVWLDRGEGFELVWDRKTEGGFPELKVLKQRVRNLVQPDMSLGHSDKGGKHGQRAEGHKAEGERTEGQTEGQMEGQKAEAAGAPAVPPLA
;
A
#
# COMPACT_ATOMS: atom_id res chain seq x y z
N MET A 1 27.93 9.55 -22.77
CA MET A 1 27.43 9.23 -21.42
C MET A 1 27.21 10.54 -20.70
N ALA A 2 25.96 11.01 -20.64
CA ALA A 2 25.60 12.27 -20.01
C ALA A 2 25.42 12.04 -18.49
N ASN A 3 26.19 12.77 -17.68
CA ASN A 3 25.99 12.84 -16.24
C ASN A 3 24.80 13.77 -15.95
N PRO A 4 23.74 13.34 -15.25
CA PRO A 4 22.73 14.26 -14.76
C PRO A 4 23.29 15.02 -13.56
N SER A 5 23.87 16.20 -13.81
CA SER A 5 24.26 17.12 -12.73
C SER A 5 23.01 17.61 -12.01
N CYS A 6 22.87 17.22 -10.75
CA CYS A 6 21.84 17.70 -9.84
C CYS A 6 21.82 19.24 -9.83
N THR A 7 20.66 19.83 -10.11
CA THR A 7 20.46 21.29 -10.23
C THR A 7 20.56 22.04 -8.90
N ASP A 8 20.70 21.31 -7.78
CA ASP A 8 20.72 21.86 -6.42
C ASP A 8 22.13 21.93 -5.78
N CYS A 9 23.18 21.53 -6.50
CA CYS A 9 24.54 21.54 -5.95
C CYS A 9 25.31 22.81 -6.41
N PRO A 10 25.67 23.75 -5.51
CA PRO A 10 26.46 24.91 -5.89
C PRO A 10 27.88 24.46 -6.33
N PRO A 11 28.42 24.98 -7.46
CA PRO A 11 29.73 24.58 -7.94
C PRO A 11 30.85 25.05 -7.00
N PRO A 12 31.96 24.29 -6.86
CA PRO A 12 33.06 24.66 -5.98
C PRO A 12 33.71 25.96 -6.46
N ALA A 13 33.72 26.97 -5.57
CA ALA A 13 34.36 28.24 -5.82
C ALA A 13 35.87 28.04 -6.07
N LEU A 14 36.30 28.34 -7.29
CA LEU A 14 37.69 28.60 -7.64
C LEU A 14 38.20 29.78 -6.82
N GLN A 15 39.17 29.57 -5.94
CA GLN A 15 40.05 30.64 -5.49
C GLN A 15 41.52 30.24 -5.65
N THR A 16 42.10 30.95 -6.61
CA THR A 16 43.50 31.17 -6.94
C THR A 16 44.32 31.70 -5.75
N GLY A 17 45.62 31.42 -5.71
CA GLY A 17 46.57 32.32 -5.02
C GLY A 17 47.66 31.63 -4.20
N VAL A 18 48.72 31.22 -4.88
CA VAL A 18 50.04 30.93 -4.30
C VAL A 18 50.70 32.21 -3.78
N SER A 19 51.28 32.18 -2.57
CA SER A 19 52.61 32.75 -2.25
C SER A 19 53.08 32.39 -0.84
N ARG A 20 54.41 32.44 -0.69
CA ARG A 20 55.29 31.67 0.20
C ARG A 20 55.68 32.37 1.52
N LEU A 21 56.26 31.54 2.41
CA LEU A 21 57.24 31.81 3.51
C LEU A 21 56.69 32.59 4.72
N SER A 22 57.02 32.34 5.99
CA SER A 22 58.18 31.67 6.63
C SER A 22 57.97 31.48 8.15
N LYS A 23 58.49 30.36 8.68
CA LYS A 23 59.26 30.12 9.94
C LYS A 23 58.89 30.79 11.29
N ALA A 24 58.70 29.91 12.30
CA ALA A 24 58.96 30.04 13.76
C ALA A 24 58.14 31.11 14.52
N GLU A 25 57.78 31.04 15.81
CA GLU A 25 58.34 30.38 16.99
C GLU A 25 57.34 30.52 18.18
N VAL A 26 57.55 29.72 19.25
CA VAL A 26 57.16 29.85 20.68
C VAL A 26 55.70 30.14 21.16
N THR A 27 55.27 29.27 22.08
CA THR A 27 54.20 29.35 23.11
C THR A 27 54.37 30.49 24.15
N PRO A 28 53.59 30.57 25.25
CA PRO A 28 52.14 30.71 25.42
C PRO A 28 51.79 31.92 26.36
N ALA A 29 50.53 32.39 26.44
CA ALA A 29 50.07 33.12 27.63
C ALA A 29 48.54 33.25 27.74
N LEU A 30 48.08 32.97 28.96
CA LEU A 30 46.80 33.27 29.61
C LEU A 30 46.13 34.59 29.21
N ALA A 31 44.80 34.61 29.05
CA ALA A 31 43.87 35.26 30.00
C ALA A 31 42.48 35.60 29.40
N SER A 32 41.46 35.14 30.12
CA SER A 32 40.14 35.70 30.42
C SER A 32 39.38 36.64 29.47
N ALA A 33 38.19 36.14 29.11
CA ALA A 33 36.86 36.74 29.24
C ALA A 33 36.59 38.15 28.68
N SER A 34 35.69 38.22 27.67
CA SER A 34 34.75 39.34 27.55
C SER A 34 33.56 38.98 26.65
N THR A 35 32.40 39.48 27.05
CA THR A 35 31.02 39.17 26.66
C THR A 35 30.67 39.56 25.21
N ALA A 36 29.84 38.74 24.54
CA ALA A 36 28.84 39.22 23.59
C ALA A 36 27.65 38.24 23.50
N PRO A 37 26.40 38.70 23.70
CA PRO A 37 25.22 38.01 23.20
C PRO A 37 24.96 38.51 21.77
N SER A 38 25.01 37.62 20.79
CA SER A 38 24.24 37.68 19.54
C SER A 38 24.84 36.69 18.56
N SER A 39 24.18 35.55 18.41
CA SER A 39 24.20 34.84 17.14
C SER A 39 22.89 34.10 16.98
N ALA A 40 21.80 34.86 16.92
CA ALA A 40 20.53 34.38 16.36
C ALA A 40 20.63 34.46 14.83
N ALA A 41 21.59 33.77 14.23
CA ALA A 41 21.72 33.63 12.76
C ALA A 41 22.64 32.50 12.31
N ALA A 42 23.07 31.59 13.19
CA ALA A 42 23.90 30.46 12.80
C ALA A 42 23.37 29.17 13.41
N SER A 43 22.67 28.37 12.60
CA SER A 43 22.80 26.90 12.53
C SER A 43 21.57 26.23 11.92
N ALA A 44 21.16 26.65 10.73
CA ALA A 44 20.32 25.82 9.85
C ALA A 44 21.14 24.70 9.16
N SER A 45 22.46 24.62 9.42
CA SER A 45 23.40 23.77 8.68
C SER A 45 24.31 22.90 9.56
N ALA A 46 24.11 22.90 10.87
CA ALA A 46 24.88 22.02 11.76
C ALA A 46 24.20 20.64 11.78
N PRO A 47 24.85 19.54 11.38
CA PRO A 47 24.20 18.22 11.37
C PRO A 47 23.75 17.73 12.74
N ALA A 48 24.28 18.33 13.82
CA ALA A 48 23.89 18.06 15.20
C ALA A 48 22.52 18.66 15.60
N SER A 49 21.92 19.55 14.80
CA SER A 49 20.60 20.12 15.07
C SER A 49 19.44 19.41 14.35
N PHE A 50 19.72 18.34 13.60
CA PHE A 50 18.70 17.57 12.90
C PHE A 50 18.04 16.55 13.83
N ASP A 51 16.78 16.80 14.22
CA ASP A 51 15.96 15.81 14.94
C ASP A 51 15.55 14.69 13.96
N PRO A 52 15.81 13.40 14.26
CA PRO A 52 15.37 12.32 13.40
C PRO A 52 13.83 12.27 13.36
N PRO A 53 13.23 11.93 12.20
CA PRO A 53 11.79 11.86 12.09
C PRO A 53 11.24 10.80 13.05
N ARG A 54 10.22 11.18 13.81
CA ARG A 54 9.46 10.25 14.66
C ARG A 54 8.35 9.63 13.82
N MET A 55 8.09 8.34 14.02
CA MET A 55 6.93 7.70 13.39
C MET A 55 5.66 8.25 14.04
N LEU A 56 4.89 9.00 13.27
CA LEU A 56 3.63 9.60 13.68
C LEU A 56 2.47 8.66 13.34
N THR A 57 1.47 8.63 14.21
CA THR A 57 0.20 7.94 13.97
C THR A 57 -0.86 8.96 13.53
N PRO A 58 -1.85 8.57 12.70
CA PRO A 58 -2.05 7.25 12.11
C PRO A 58 -1.04 6.88 11.02
N HIS A 59 -0.58 5.63 11.01
CA HIS A 59 0.45 5.10 10.09
C HIS A 59 -0.02 3.80 9.42
N ILE A 60 0.26 3.65 8.13
CA ILE A 60 -0.05 2.41 7.39
C ILE A 60 1.23 1.65 7.05
N VAL A 61 1.21 0.33 7.22
CA VAL A 61 2.27 -0.58 6.72
C VAL A 61 1.70 -1.48 5.63
N ILE A 62 2.34 -1.47 4.46
CA ILE A 62 2.04 -2.39 3.37
C ILE A 62 3.14 -3.45 3.32
N GLU A 63 2.86 -4.64 3.84
CA GLU A 63 3.75 -5.79 3.75
C GLU A 63 3.55 -6.49 2.40
N PHE A 64 4.63 -6.81 1.70
CA PHE A 64 4.54 -7.56 0.45
C PHE A 64 5.70 -8.54 0.25
N CYS A 65 5.43 -9.62 -0.49
CA CYS A 65 6.48 -10.53 -0.91
C CYS A 65 7.29 -9.93 -2.07
N ASP A 66 8.56 -9.67 -1.82
CA ASP A 66 9.48 -9.08 -2.80
C ASP A 66 9.78 -10.04 -3.96
N ARG A 67 9.90 -11.35 -3.65
CA ARG A 67 10.10 -12.42 -4.64
C ARG A 67 8.97 -12.51 -5.68
N CYS A 68 7.77 -12.08 -5.32
CA CYS A 68 6.61 -12.09 -6.20
C CYS A 68 6.54 -10.88 -7.14
N ARG A 69 7.53 -9.97 -7.09
CA ARG A 69 7.57 -8.72 -7.86
C ARG A 69 6.33 -7.85 -7.63
N TRP A 70 5.84 -7.78 -6.40
CA TRP A 70 4.66 -6.97 -6.03
C TRP A 70 4.99 -5.56 -5.57
N ALA A 71 6.26 -5.16 -5.54
CA ALA A 71 6.66 -3.79 -5.20
C ALA A 71 5.89 -2.72 -6.01
N PRO A 72 5.70 -2.84 -7.34
CA PRO A 72 4.94 -1.84 -8.10
C PRO A 72 3.47 -1.71 -7.64
N ARG A 73 2.83 -2.82 -7.27
CA ARG A 73 1.46 -2.81 -6.75
C ARG A 73 1.40 -2.20 -5.35
N ALA A 74 2.39 -2.49 -4.50
CA ALA A 74 2.49 -1.90 -3.18
C ALA A 74 2.68 -0.37 -3.26
N SER A 75 3.60 0.10 -4.11
CA SER A 75 3.82 1.54 -4.35
C SER A 75 2.59 2.24 -4.92
N TRP A 76 1.90 1.64 -5.88
CA TRP A 76 0.65 2.22 -6.40
C TRP A 76 -0.42 2.32 -5.31
N THR A 77 -0.59 1.28 -4.50
CA THR A 77 -1.54 1.28 -3.37
C THR A 77 -1.18 2.38 -2.36
N GLN A 78 0.11 2.56 -2.06
CA GLN A 78 0.60 3.63 -1.20
C GLN A 78 0.24 5.02 -1.75
N THR A 79 0.55 5.29 -3.02
CA THR A 79 0.23 6.57 -3.67
C THR A 79 -1.27 6.85 -3.60
N GLU A 80 -2.10 5.85 -3.88
CA GLU A 80 -3.56 5.99 -3.87
C GLU A 80 -4.12 6.30 -2.49
N LEU A 81 -3.55 5.70 -1.44
CA LEU A 81 -3.92 6.00 -0.06
C LEU A 81 -3.45 7.40 0.36
N MET A 82 -2.21 7.79 0.02
CA MET A 82 -1.69 9.12 0.32
C MET A 82 -2.50 10.24 -0.34
N LEU A 83 -2.92 10.05 -1.60
CA LEU A 83 -3.74 11.02 -2.31
C LEU A 83 -5.17 11.12 -1.75
N THR A 84 -5.67 10.02 -1.18
CA THR A 84 -7.02 9.98 -0.61
C THR A 84 -7.06 10.52 0.83
N PHE A 85 -6.00 10.25 1.61
CA PHE A 85 -5.90 10.58 3.03
C PHE A 85 -4.64 11.41 3.28
N PRO A 86 -4.63 12.71 2.93
CA PRO A 86 -3.48 13.57 3.14
C PRO A 86 -3.22 13.80 4.64
N PRO A 87 -1.99 14.16 5.03
CA PRO A 87 -1.70 14.56 6.41
C PRO A 87 -2.62 15.71 6.88
N PRO A 88 -3.07 15.71 8.15
CA PRO A 88 -2.64 14.82 9.23
C PRO A 88 -3.43 13.52 9.38
N LEU A 89 -4.38 13.21 8.47
CA LEU A 89 -5.24 12.01 8.60
C LEU A 89 -4.46 10.70 8.58
N ILE A 90 -3.52 10.60 7.64
CA ILE A 90 -2.50 9.56 7.64
C ILE A 90 -1.17 10.29 7.62
N ALA A 91 -0.38 10.08 8.66
CA ALA A 91 0.88 10.78 8.82
C ALA A 91 1.98 10.16 7.94
N SER A 92 1.96 8.84 7.77
CA SER A 92 2.92 8.15 6.90
C SER A 92 2.40 6.79 6.42
N ILE A 93 3.00 6.30 5.33
CA ILE A 93 2.77 4.95 4.82
C ILE A 93 4.13 4.32 4.53
N THR A 94 4.39 3.13 5.08
CA THR A 94 5.64 2.38 4.90
C THR A 94 5.42 1.16 4.01
N LEU A 95 6.35 0.94 3.08
CA LEU A 95 6.43 -0.29 2.29
C LEU A 95 7.41 -1.25 2.97
N GLN A 96 6.95 -2.44 3.34
CA GLN A 96 7.75 -3.45 4.03
C GLN A 96 7.93 -4.69 3.14
N PRO A 97 9.08 -4.81 2.43
CA PRO A 97 9.37 -6.00 1.64
C PRO A 97 9.72 -7.19 2.55
N HIS A 98 9.21 -8.36 2.19
CA HIS A 98 9.59 -9.64 2.79
C HIS A 98 10.13 -10.60 1.73
N ASN A 99 11.22 -11.29 2.06
CA ASN A 99 11.95 -12.15 1.12
C ASN A 99 12.11 -13.61 1.63
N THR A 100 11.47 -13.98 2.75
CA THR A 100 11.58 -15.34 3.29
C THR A 100 10.55 -16.29 2.66
N PRO A 101 10.79 -17.62 2.62
CA PRO A 101 9.80 -18.59 2.11
C PRO A 101 8.46 -18.56 2.87
N GLU A 102 8.48 -18.35 4.19
CA GLU A 102 7.29 -18.32 5.06
C GLU A 102 6.40 -17.10 4.76
N THR A 103 7.02 -16.02 4.31
CA THR A 103 6.36 -14.79 3.85
C THR A 103 6.03 -14.81 2.36
N GLY A 104 6.20 -15.96 1.71
CA GLY A 104 5.86 -16.22 0.32
C GLY A 104 4.41 -15.86 0.01
N GLY A 105 4.24 -15.03 -1.03
CA GLY A 105 2.94 -14.52 -1.43
C GLY A 105 2.22 -13.80 -0.28
N ARG A 106 2.90 -12.98 0.50
CA ARG A 106 2.25 -12.07 1.43
C ARG A 106 1.88 -10.76 0.73
N PHE A 107 0.68 -10.26 0.99
CA PHE A 107 0.29 -8.88 0.70
C PHE A 107 -0.71 -8.44 1.77
N ARG A 108 -0.27 -7.62 2.72
CA ARG A 108 -1.07 -7.17 3.86
C ARG A 108 -1.03 -5.67 4.01
N VAL A 109 -2.14 -5.09 4.45
CA VAL A 109 -2.24 -3.68 4.80
C VAL A 109 -2.61 -3.59 6.27
N TRP A 110 -1.75 -2.98 7.06
CA TRP A 110 -1.92 -2.73 8.48
C TRP A 110 -2.12 -1.24 8.73
N LEU A 111 -2.92 -0.91 9.75
CA LEU A 111 -3.12 0.46 10.21
C LEU A 111 -2.77 0.55 11.71
N ASP A 112 -1.87 1.44 12.07
CA ASP A 112 -1.60 1.83 13.45
C ASP A 112 -2.21 3.20 13.74
N ARG A 113 -3.06 3.28 14.75
CA ARG A 113 -3.72 4.51 15.22
C ARG A 113 -3.14 5.03 16.55
N GLY A 114 -2.09 4.40 17.07
CA GLY A 114 -1.48 4.67 18.38
C GLY A 114 -1.85 3.65 19.47
N GLU A 115 -2.79 2.75 19.18
CA GLU A 115 -3.24 1.68 20.09
C GLU A 115 -2.69 0.29 19.67
N GLY A 116 -1.94 0.23 18.57
CA GLY A 116 -1.42 -0.99 17.97
C GLY A 116 -1.87 -1.19 16.52
N PHE A 117 -1.36 -2.26 15.89
CA PHE A 117 -1.65 -2.57 14.49
C PHE A 117 -2.96 -3.34 14.30
N GLU A 118 -3.84 -2.80 13.48
CA GLU A 118 -5.07 -3.42 13.01
C GLU A 118 -4.93 -3.91 11.56
N LEU A 119 -5.34 -5.14 11.28
CA LEU A 119 -5.27 -5.72 9.93
C LEU A 119 -6.44 -5.21 9.07
N VAL A 120 -6.15 -4.41 8.05
CA VAL A 120 -7.16 -3.85 7.14
C VAL A 120 -7.43 -4.78 5.95
N TRP A 121 -6.39 -5.45 5.45
CA TRP A 121 -6.46 -6.36 4.32
C TRP A 121 -5.38 -7.45 4.39
N ASP A 122 -5.72 -8.70 4.08
CA ASP A 122 -4.76 -9.76 3.78
C ASP A 122 -5.19 -10.49 2.50
N ARG A 123 -4.30 -10.55 1.50
CA ARG A 123 -4.58 -11.24 0.25
C ARG A 123 -4.99 -12.71 0.45
N LYS A 124 -4.43 -13.41 1.45
CA LYS A 124 -4.74 -14.83 1.66
C LYS A 124 -6.16 -15.03 2.20
N THR A 125 -6.65 -14.13 3.05
CA THR A 125 -7.99 -14.25 3.66
C THR A 125 -9.08 -13.65 2.77
N GLU A 126 -8.75 -12.59 2.02
CA GLU A 126 -9.70 -11.89 1.15
C GLU A 126 -9.72 -12.46 -0.29
N GLY A 127 -8.90 -13.47 -0.58
CA GLY A 127 -8.88 -14.15 -1.89
C GLY A 127 -8.26 -13.33 -3.02
N GLY A 128 -7.57 -12.22 -2.75
CA GLY A 128 -7.04 -11.36 -3.81
C GLY A 128 -6.34 -10.10 -3.34
N PHE A 129 -5.90 -9.30 -4.31
CA PHE A 129 -5.42 -7.95 -4.01
C PHE A 129 -6.59 -7.04 -3.64
N PRO A 130 -6.36 -6.02 -2.80
CA PRO A 130 -7.40 -5.08 -2.45
C PRO A 130 -7.94 -4.37 -3.69
N GLU A 131 -9.26 -4.39 -3.87
CA GLU A 131 -9.91 -3.41 -4.72
C GLU A 131 -9.79 -2.05 -4.03
N LEU A 132 -9.21 -1.05 -4.70
CA LEU A 132 -8.90 0.23 -4.06
C LEU A 132 -10.11 0.91 -3.44
N LYS A 133 -11.28 0.77 -4.06
CA LYS A 133 -12.53 1.30 -3.52
C LYS A 133 -12.79 0.74 -2.11
N VAL A 134 -12.75 -0.58 -1.98
CA VAL A 134 -13.00 -1.28 -0.71
C VAL A 134 -11.92 -0.96 0.30
N LEU A 135 -10.65 -0.92 -0.12
CA LEU A 135 -9.54 -0.58 0.79
C LEU A 135 -9.67 0.84 1.34
N LYS A 136 -9.95 1.83 0.49
CA LYS A 136 -10.16 3.22 0.90
C LYS A 136 -11.34 3.33 1.87
N GLN A 137 -12.46 2.65 1.59
CA GLN A 137 -13.60 2.60 2.52
C GLN A 137 -13.21 2.01 3.89
N ARG A 138 -12.50 0.87 3.92
CA ARG A 138 -12.06 0.23 5.18
C ARG A 138 -11.13 1.15 5.98
N VAL A 139 -10.12 1.72 5.34
CA VAL A 139 -9.21 2.69 5.98
C VAL A 139 -9.99 3.89 6.53
N ARG A 140 -10.89 4.47 5.71
CA ARG A 140 -11.72 5.61 6.11
C ARG A 140 -12.58 5.29 7.34
N ASN A 141 -13.23 4.14 7.38
CA ASN A 141 -14.05 3.73 8.52
C ASN A 141 -13.26 3.69 9.84
N LEU A 142 -11.94 3.45 9.77
CA LEU A 142 -11.07 3.40 10.94
C LEU A 142 -10.47 4.75 11.32
N VAL A 143 -10.16 5.63 10.35
CA VAL A 143 -9.50 6.92 10.62
C VAL A 143 -10.47 8.11 10.73
N GLN A 144 -11.49 8.18 9.87
CA GLN A 144 -12.45 9.29 9.83
C GLN A 144 -13.78 8.84 9.20
N PRO A 145 -14.68 8.21 9.97
CA PRO A 145 -15.90 7.60 9.43
C PRO A 145 -16.84 8.62 8.77
N ASP A 146 -16.82 9.88 9.22
CA ASP A 146 -17.69 10.95 8.70
C ASP A 146 -17.20 11.55 7.36
N MET A 147 -16.03 11.14 6.87
CA MET A 147 -15.47 11.63 5.61
C MET A 147 -16.18 10.97 4.40
N SER A 148 -16.64 11.80 3.45
CA SER A 148 -17.16 11.30 2.18
C SER A 148 -16.03 11.03 1.19
N LEU A 149 -15.96 9.82 0.65
CA LEU A 149 -15.04 9.42 -0.42
C LEU A 149 -15.66 9.57 -1.83
N GLY A 150 -16.79 10.29 -1.94
CA GLY A 150 -17.47 10.57 -3.20
C GLY A 150 -17.92 9.29 -3.92
N HIS A 151 -17.35 9.01 -5.09
CA HIS A 151 -17.67 7.81 -5.89
C HIS A 151 -17.27 6.50 -5.21
N SER A 152 -16.31 6.55 -4.29
CA SER A 152 -15.90 5.36 -3.56
C SER A 152 -16.97 4.95 -2.54
N ASP A 153 -17.85 5.83 -2.05
CA ASP A 153 -18.87 5.47 -1.06
C ASP A 153 -20.18 4.96 -1.65
N LYS A 154 -20.48 5.32 -2.89
CA LYS A 154 -21.71 4.89 -3.54
C LYS A 154 -21.57 3.41 -3.89
N GLY A 155 -22.36 2.58 -3.22
CA GLY A 155 -22.36 1.12 -3.36
C GLY A 155 -22.33 0.69 -4.83
N GLY A 156 -21.31 -0.09 -5.20
CA GLY A 156 -21.36 -0.80 -6.46
C GLY A 156 -22.53 -1.77 -6.35
N LYS A 157 -23.57 -1.60 -7.17
CA LYS A 157 -24.51 -2.68 -7.45
C LYS A 157 -23.74 -3.77 -8.19
N HIS A 158 -23.06 -4.65 -7.47
CA HIS A 158 -22.63 -5.92 -8.01
C HIS A 158 -23.71 -6.95 -7.71
N GLY A 159 -24.19 -7.57 -8.79
CA GLY A 159 -25.44 -8.29 -8.86
C GLY A 159 -25.46 -9.52 -7.95
N GLN A 160 -26.32 -9.48 -6.95
CA GLN A 160 -27.04 -10.68 -6.53
C GLN A 160 -28.15 -10.90 -7.55
N ARG A 161 -27.87 -11.71 -8.56
CA ARG A 161 -28.94 -12.39 -9.30
C ARG A 161 -29.37 -13.57 -8.42
N ALA A 162 -30.14 -13.25 -7.38
CA ALA A 162 -30.83 -14.25 -6.59
C ALA A 162 -32.00 -14.78 -7.42
N GLU A 163 -31.97 -16.08 -7.68
CA GLU A 163 -33.11 -16.87 -8.13
C GLU A 163 -34.32 -16.59 -7.23
N GLY A 164 -35.45 -16.31 -7.86
CA GLY A 164 -36.71 -15.99 -7.20
C GLY A 164 -37.87 -16.36 -8.10
N HIS A 165 -38.38 -17.58 -7.85
CA HIS A 165 -39.72 -18.10 -8.12
C HIS A 165 -40.73 -17.11 -8.72
N LYS A 166 -41.29 -17.46 -9.89
CA LYS A 166 -42.65 -17.03 -10.27
C LYS A 166 -43.57 -18.25 -10.24
N ALA A 167 -44.46 -18.25 -9.27
CA ALA A 167 -45.67 -19.05 -9.27
C ALA A 167 -46.73 -18.42 -10.20
N GLU A 168 -47.40 -19.31 -10.91
CA GLU A 168 -48.75 -19.29 -11.50
C GLU A 168 -49.28 -18.11 -12.32
N GLY A 169 -49.82 -18.50 -13.48
CA GLY A 169 -50.63 -17.70 -14.39
C GLY A 169 -51.30 -18.66 -15.38
N GLU A 170 -52.39 -19.25 -14.92
CA GLU A 170 -53.37 -20.08 -15.61
C GLU A 170 -53.72 -19.57 -17.02
N ARG A 171 -53.72 -20.47 -18.00
CA ARG A 171 -54.48 -20.31 -19.26
C ARG A 171 -54.83 -21.68 -19.84
N THR A 172 -56.12 -21.95 -19.85
CA THR A 172 -56.80 -23.10 -20.42
C THR A 172 -56.85 -23.07 -21.95
N GLU A 173 -57.15 -24.25 -22.50
CA GLU A 173 -57.75 -24.57 -23.81
C GLU A 173 -56.84 -25.10 -24.93
N GLY A 174 -57.24 -26.26 -25.46
CA GLY A 174 -57.05 -26.63 -26.87
C GLY A 174 -56.45 -28.00 -27.14
N GLN A 175 -57.31 -28.98 -27.46
CA GLN A 175 -57.01 -30.28 -28.09
C GLN A 175 -56.09 -30.12 -29.33
N THR A 176 -55.31 -31.10 -29.81
CA THR A 176 -55.77 -32.32 -30.51
C THR A 176 -54.58 -33.26 -30.81
N GLU A 177 -54.82 -34.56 -30.59
CA GLU A 177 -54.40 -35.78 -31.32
C GLU A 177 -53.09 -35.83 -32.13
N GLY A 178 -52.32 -36.91 -31.91
CA GLY A 178 -51.17 -37.30 -32.71
C GLY A 178 -50.49 -38.58 -32.21
N GLN A 179 -51.19 -39.70 -32.35
CA GLN A 179 -50.76 -41.08 -32.11
C GLN A 179 -49.65 -41.50 -33.08
N MET A 180 -48.53 -42.07 -32.60
CA MET A 180 -47.94 -43.29 -33.18
C MET A 180 -46.87 -43.93 -32.28
N GLU A 181 -46.91 -45.26 -32.30
CA GLU A 181 -46.25 -46.26 -31.47
C GLU A 181 -44.75 -46.48 -31.77
N GLY A 182 -44.07 -47.22 -30.88
CA GLY A 182 -42.82 -47.93 -31.19
C GLY A 182 -41.88 -48.10 -29.99
N GLN A 183 -42.22 -48.94 -29.01
CA GLN A 183 -41.60 -50.26 -28.76
C GLN A 183 -40.07 -50.33 -28.59
N LYS A 184 -39.68 -50.73 -27.34
CA LYS A 184 -38.74 -51.84 -26.98
C LYS A 184 -37.23 -51.56 -27.21
N ALA A 185 -36.24 -51.93 -26.37
CA ALA A 185 -36.04 -52.86 -25.25
C ALA A 185 -34.93 -52.25 -24.32
N GLU A 186 -34.87 -52.53 -23.01
CA GLU A 186 -34.00 -53.57 -22.37
C GLU A 186 -32.55 -53.62 -22.93
N ALA A 187 -31.44 -53.64 -22.18
CA ALA A 187 -31.20 -54.20 -20.86
C ALA A 187 -29.85 -53.71 -20.25
N ALA A 188 -29.76 -53.98 -18.93
CA ALA A 188 -28.62 -54.13 -18.04
C ALA A 188 -27.16 -54.10 -18.56
N GLY A 189 -26.27 -53.54 -17.72
CA GLY A 189 -24.83 -53.85 -17.78
C GLY A 189 -23.92 -52.95 -16.95
N ALA A 190 -23.95 -53.09 -15.62
CA ALA A 190 -22.76 -52.89 -14.78
C ALA A 190 -22.01 -54.25 -14.70
N PRO A 191 -20.67 -54.34 -14.53
CA PRO A 191 -20.02 -53.87 -13.30
C PRO A 191 -18.53 -53.41 -13.41
N ALA A 192 -18.11 -52.74 -12.32
CA ALA A 192 -16.85 -52.84 -11.58
C ALA A 192 -15.46 -52.94 -12.28
N VAL A 193 -14.65 -51.91 -11.93
CA VAL A 193 -13.19 -51.77 -11.70
C VAL A 193 -12.32 -53.04 -11.52
N PRO A 194 -11.01 -53.00 -11.86
CA PRO A 194 -9.99 -52.55 -10.89
C PRO A 194 -8.82 -51.72 -11.48
N PRO A 195 -7.94 -51.10 -10.64
CA PRO A 195 -6.79 -50.30 -11.08
C PRO A 195 -5.54 -51.15 -11.30
N LEU A 196 -4.64 -50.68 -12.18
CA LEU A 196 -3.31 -51.24 -12.40
C LEU A 196 -2.23 -50.16 -12.26
N ALA A 197 -1.28 -50.48 -11.38
CA ALA A 197 0.14 -50.08 -11.28
C ALA A 197 0.51 -48.59 -11.21
#